data_AF-A0A9D8GHE5-F1
#
_entry.id   AF-A0A9D8GHE5-F1
#
_cell.length_a   1.000
_cell.length_b   1.000
_cell.length_c   1.000
_cell.angle_alpha   90.00
_cell.angle_beta   90.00
_cell.angle_gamma   90.00
#
_symmetry.space_group_name_H-M   'P 1'
#
loop_
_entity.id
_entity.type
_entity.pdbx_description
1 polymer ?
#
loop_
_entity_poly.entity_id
_entity_poly.type
_entity_poly.pdbx_seq_one_letter_code
_entity_poly.pdbx_strand_id
1 'polypeptide(L)'
;METSGATDWAAYALNRWRVNDLGLRHSLLLAGAGWSSRPRHLVADDLRAGRLIALRLDRVSGSEQLPLSVAHRKAGVLGPAALWLRDRLVEDAAEPSPKSESVRRKRAARG
;
A
#
# COMPACT_ATOMS: atom_id res chain seq x y z
N MET A 1 -22.44 24.92 4.97
CA MET A 1 -21.44 25.24 3.92
C MET A 1 -20.80 23.93 3.50
N GLU A 2 -21.39 23.29 2.49
CA GLU A 2 -20.93 22.01 1.95
C GLU A 2 -19.69 22.23 1.09
N THR A 3 -18.64 21.45 1.33
CA THR A 3 -17.51 21.32 0.40
C THR A 3 -17.55 19.91 -0.16
N SER A 4 -17.55 19.81 -1.49
CA SER A 4 -17.63 18.57 -2.28
C SER A 4 -16.75 17.48 -1.65
N GLY A 5 -17.41 16.49 -1.04
CA GLY A 5 -16.77 15.52 -0.14
C GLY A 5 -16.03 14.45 -0.92
N ALA A 6 -14.72 14.61 -1.09
CA ALA A 6 -13.87 13.47 -1.42
C ALA A 6 -14.13 12.37 -0.37
N THR A 7 -14.64 11.22 -0.83
CA THR A 7 -15.00 10.10 0.04
C THR A 7 -13.79 9.71 0.89
N ASP A 8 -13.91 9.85 2.19
CA ASP A 8 -12.81 9.67 3.14
C ASP A 8 -12.75 8.20 3.59
N TRP A 9 -12.15 7.37 2.76
CA TRP A 9 -12.18 5.90 2.88
C TRP A 9 -11.25 5.34 3.96
N ALA A 10 -10.40 6.16 4.60
CA ALA A 10 -9.32 5.67 5.48
C ALA A 10 -9.34 6.21 6.93
N ALA A 11 -10.22 7.15 7.28
CA ALA A 11 -10.14 7.87 8.55
C ALA A 11 -11.25 7.49 9.53
N TYR A 12 -10.92 6.68 10.55
CA TYR A 12 -11.79 6.38 11.70
C TYR A 12 -11.53 7.33 12.89
N ALA A 13 -11.52 8.64 12.65
CA ALA A 13 -11.29 9.64 13.69
C ALA A 13 -12.26 10.83 13.58
N LEU A 14 -12.66 11.37 14.75
CA LEU A 14 -13.51 12.57 14.88
C LEU A 14 -12.76 13.84 14.48
N ASN A 15 -11.46 13.94 14.83
CA ASN A 15 -10.59 15.02 14.40
C ASN A 15 -9.46 14.46 13.52
N ARG A 16 -9.32 15.00 12.30
CA ARG A 16 -8.46 14.42 11.26
C ARG A 16 -7.62 15.47 10.55
N TRP A 17 -6.38 15.12 10.24
CA TRP A 17 -5.48 15.94 9.43
C TRP A 17 -5.29 15.30 8.06
N ARG A 18 -5.30 16.12 7.01
CA ARG A 18 -5.00 15.68 5.63
C ARG A 18 -3.60 16.09 5.27
N VAL A 19 -2.75 15.10 5.05
CA VAL A 19 -1.35 15.27 4.66
C VAL A 19 -1.18 14.50 3.36
N ASN A 20 -0.62 15.08 2.29
CA ASN A 20 -0.41 14.37 1.01
C ASN A 20 0.99 13.75 0.91
N ASP A 21 1.94 14.25 1.71
CA ASP A 21 3.31 13.77 1.69
C ASP A 21 3.51 12.55 2.61
N LEU A 22 4.16 11.51 2.09
CA LEU A 22 4.41 10.27 2.84
C LEU A 22 5.45 10.46 3.96
N GLY A 23 6.46 11.30 3.73
CA GLY A 23 7.52 11.58 4.71
C GLY A 23 7.00 12.39 5.89
N LEU A 24 6.22 13.43 5.63
CA LEU A 24 5.59 14.24 6.67
C LEU A 24 4.62 13.42 7.51
N ARG A 25 3.81 12.54 6.89
CA ARG A 25 2.98 11.59 7.65
C ARG A 25 3.83 10.70 8.55
N HIS A 26 5.01 10.28 8.11
CA HIS A 26 5.90 9.45 8.91
C HIS A 26 6.42 10.20 10.14
N SER A 27 6.98 11.39 9.93
CA SER A 27 7.51 12.26 10.99
C SER A 27 6.45 12.64 12.02
N LEU A 28 5.21 12.91 11.58
CA LEU A 28 4.10 13.21 12.48
C LEU A 28 3.76 12.02 13.40
N LEU A 29 3.76 10.78 12.88
CA LEU A 29 3.54 9.61 13.73
C LEU A 29 4.65 9.44 14.77
N LEU A 30 5.91 9.64 14.37
CA LEU A 30 7.03 9.55 15.31
C LEU A 30 7.00 10.67 16.37
N ALA A 31 6.46 11.84 16.02
CA ALA A 31 6.23 12.93 16.97
C ALA A 31 5.00 12.70 17.88
N GLY A 32 4.29 11.57 17.75
CA GLY A 32 3.09 11.25 18.54
C GLY A 32 1.83 11.98 18.09
N ALA A 33 1.84 12.60 16.91
CA ALA A 33 0.68 13.30 16.35
C ALA A 33 -0.30 12.30 15.71
N GLY A 34 -1.03 11.58 16.55
CA GLY A 34 -2.13 10.69 16.16
C GLY A 34 -1.68 9.34 15.58
N TRP A 35 -2.52 8.77 14.71
CA TRP A 35 -2.32 7.44 14.13
C TRP A 35 -2.71 7.43 12.64
N SER A 36 -2.15 6.48 11.88
CA SER A 36 -2.36 6.37 10.44
C SER A 36 -2.14 4.94 9.94
N SER A 37 -2.84 4.55 8.88
CA SER A 37 -2.56 3.31 8.14
C SER A 37 -1.32 3.52 7.28
N ARG A 38 -0.25 2.76 7.56
CA ARG A 38 1.00 2.78 6.77
C ARG A 38 1.30 1.40 6.21
N PRO A 39 1.82 1.31 4.97
CA PRO A 39 2.41 0.08 4.46
C PRO A 39 3.47 -0.44 5.42
N ARG A 40 3.41 -1.75 5.73
CA ARG A 40 4.24 -2.34 6.78
C ARG A 40 5.75 -2.16 6.55
N HIS A 41 6.19 -2.18 5.29
CA HIS A 41 7.59 -1.97 4.93
C HIS A 41 8.10 -0.56 5.30
N LEU A 42 7.24 0.46 5.37
CA LEU A 42 7.64 1.83 5.75
C LEU A 42 7.69 2.06 7.28
N VAL A 43 7.19 1.13 8.08
CA VAL A 43 7.15 1.22 9.56
C VAL A 43 7.90 0.09 10.25
N ALA A 44 8.40 -0.90 9.50
CA ALA A 44 8.92 -2.15 10.08
C ALA A 44 10.03 -1.91 11.11
N ASP A 45 10.95 -1.00 10.81
CA ASP A 45 12.04 -0.63 11.72
C ASP A 45 11.54 0.11 12.96
N ASP A 46 10.59 1.03 12.80
CA ASP A 46 10.01 1.77 13.92
C ASP A 46 9.20 0.87 14.86
N LEU A 47 8.48 -0.11 14.30
CA LEU A 47 7.77 -1.14 15.06
C LEU A 47 8.76 -2.03 15.82
N ARG A 48 9.85 -2.47 15.17
CA ARG A 48 10.89 -3.30 15.81
C ARG A 48 11.60 -2.54 16.93
N ALA A 49 11.84 -1.25 16.73
CA ALA A 49 12.46 -0.38 17.72
C ALA A 49 11.49 0.11 18.82
N GLY A 50 10.21 -0.25 18.74
CA GLY A 50 9.20 0.20 19.72
C GLY A 50 8.85 1.68 19.65
N ARG A 51 9.30 2.41 18.61
CA ARG A 51 8.92 3.81 18.37
C ARG A 51 7.46 3.94 17.94
N LEU A 52 6.94 2.91 17.29
CA LEU A 52 5.54 2.80 16.88
C LEU A 52 4.94 1.50 17.41
N ILE A 53 3.63 1.50 17.63
CA ILE A 53 2.84 0.31 17.93
C ILE A 53 1.78 0.10 16.85
N ALA A 54 1.50 -1.16 16.52
CA ALA A 54 0.46 -1.49 15.56
C ALA A 54 -0.92 -1.54 16.25
N LEU A 55 -1.81 -0.62 15.89
CA LEU A 55 -3.18 -0.62 16.39
C LEU A 55 -4.01 -1.73 15.72
N ARG A 56 -4.83 -2.42 16.51
CA ARG A 56 -5.82 -3.40 16.04
C ARG A 56 -7.19 -2.75 16.13
N LEU A 57 -7.81 -2.50 14.98
CA LEU A 57 -9.13 -1.88 14.89
C LEU A 57 -10.11 -2.89 14.29
N ASP A 58 -11.19 -3.21 15.01
CA ASP A 58 -12.14 -4.26 14.61
C ASP A 58 -12.83 -3.99 13.26
N ARG A 59 -12.94 -2.71 12.88
CA ARG A 59 -13.58 -2.26 11.63
C ARG A 59 -12.60 -2.09 10.45
N VAL A 60 -11.31 -2.31 10.66
CA VAL A 60 -10.27 -2.16 9.63
C VAL A 60 -9.72 -3.53 9.29
N SER A 61 -10.13 -4.07 8.15
CA SER A 61 -9.50 -5.28 7.64
C SER A 61 -8.06 -4.92 7.24
N GLY A 62 -7.07 -5.32 8.05
CA GLY A 62 -5.65 -4.99 7.87
C GLY A 62 -4.97 -5.66 6.67
N SER A 63 -5.70 -5.91 5.58
CA SER A 63 -5.27 -6.79 4.50
C SER A 63 -5.80 -6.41 3.12
N GLU A 64 -6.16 -5.15 2.89
CA GLU A 64 -6.29 -4.63 1.53
C GLU A 64 -4.89 -4.53 0.93
N GLN A 65 -4.51 -5.56 0.18
CA GLN A 65 -3.35 -5.54 -0.66
C GLN A 65 -3.56 -4.45 -1.70
N LEU A 66 -2.69 -3.45 -1.73
CA LEU A 66 -2.68 -2.47 -2.80
C LEU A 66 -2.10 -3.16 -4.04
N PRO A 67 -2.87 -3.39 -5.11
CA PRO A 67 -2.34 -4.03 -6.31
C PRO A 67 -1.26 -3.13 -6.92
N LEU A 68 -0.05 -3.67 -7.09
CA LEU A 68 1.04 -3.02 -7.79
C LEU A 68 1.09 -3.54 -9.23
N SER A 69 1.19 -2.63 -10.20
CA SER A 69 1.26 -2.97 -11.63
C SER A 69 2.44 -2.27 -12.28
N VAL A 70 3.10 -2.95 -13.23
CA VAL A 70 4.07 -2.33 -14.14
C VAL A 70 3.33 -1.89 -15.40
N ALA A 71 3.46 -0.62 -15.78
CA ALA A 71 2.84 -0.07 -16.98
C ALA A 71 3.90 0.45 -17.96
N HIS A 72 3.65 0.24 -19.26
CA HIS A 72 4.48 0.77 -20.34
C HIS A 72 3.62 1.25 -21.51
N ARG A 73 4.17 2.12 -22.37
CA ARG A 73 3.46 2.59 -23.57
C ARG A 73 3.19 1.42 -24.51
N LYS A 74 1.94 1.30 -24.99
CA LYS A 74 1.51 0.23 -25.92
C LYS A 74 2.26 0.28 -27.25
N ALA A 75 2.59 1.47 -27.74
CA ALA A 75 3.27 1.67 -29.02
C ALA A 75 4.79 1.47 -28.97
N GLY A 76 5.39 1.30 -27.79
CA GLY A 76 6.82 1.08 -27.62
C GLY A 76 7.13 -0.40 -27.41
N VAL A 77 7.92 -1.00 -28.30
CA VAL A 77 8.51 -2.32 -28.04
C VAL A 77 9.51 -2.16 -26.89
N LEU A 78 9.37 -2.98 -25.84
CA LEU A 78 10.33 -3.00 -24.74
C LEU A 78 11.64 -3.58 -25.24
N GLY A 79 12.71 -2.79 -25.20
CA GLY A 79 14.06 -3.27 -25.47
C GLY A 79 14.56 -4.22 -24.36
N PRO A 80 15.70 -4.91 -24.58
CA PRO A 80 16.22 -5.91 -23.64
C PRO A 80 16.38 -5.42 -22.20
N ALA A 81 16.86 -4.19 -22.01
CA ALA A 81 17.00 -3.60 -20.68
C ALA A 81 15.65 -3.35 -19.98
N ALA A 82 14.63 -2.94 -20.73
CA ALA A 82 13.31 -2.67 -20.19
C ALA A 82 12.55 -3.96 -19.85
N LEU A 83 12.74 -5.02 -20.66
CA LEU A 83 12.25 -6.37 -20.36
C LEU A 83 12.89 -6.91 -19.07
N TRP A 84 14.22 -6.83 -18.99
CA TRP A 84 14.95 -7.24 -17.79
C TRP A 84 14.45 -6.50 -16.54
N LEU A 85 14.28 -5.18 -16.61
CA LEU A 85 13.78 -4.39 -15.49
C LEU A 85 12.36 -4.78 -15.09
N ARG A 86 11.46 -4.98 -16.06
CA ARG A 86 10.08 -5.45 -15.80
C ARG A 86 10.12 -6.77 -15.04
N ASP A 87 10.90 -7.74 -15.52
CA ASP A 87 10.95 -9.08 -14.95
C ASP A 87 11.53 -9.02 -13.53
N ARG A 88 12.60 -8.25 -13.33
CA ARG A 88 13.19 -8.02 -12.01
C ARG A 88 12.21 -7.39 -11.01
N LEU A 89 11.44 -6.38 -11.43
CA LEU A 89 10.42 -5.74 -10.58
C LEU A 89 9.30 -6.71 -10.23
N VAL A 90 8.90 -7.58 -11.15
CA VAL A 90 7.88 -8.60 -10.90
C VAL A 90 8.38 -9.65 -9.92
N GLU A 91 9.62 -10.09 -10.05
CA GLU A 91 10.26 -11.03 -9.11
C GLU A 91 10.36 -10.44 -7.71
N ASP A 92 10.83 -9.21 -7.57
CA ASP A 92 10.98 -8.54 -6.27
C ASP A 92 9.62 -8.26 -5.60
N ALA A 93 8.58 -8.02 -6.40
CA ALA A 93 7.22 -7.81 -5.88
C ALA A 93 6.49 -9.12 -5.55
N ALA A 94 7.01 -10.28 -5.94
CA ALA A 94 6.33 -11.58 -5.83
C ALA A 94 6.40 -12.23 -4.44
N GLU A 95 6.72 -11.48 -3.36
CA GLU A 95 6.56 -12.02 -2.01
C GLU A 95 5.13 -12.57 -1.83
N PRO A 96 4.99 -13.89 -1.56
CA PRO A 96 3.70 -14.54 -1.66
C PRO A 96 2.78 -14.06 -0.53
N SER A 97 1.72 -13.35 -0.91
CA SER A 97 0.58 -13.13 -0.02
C SER A 97 -0.54 -14.11 -0.40
N PRO A 98 -1.14 -14.83 0.57
CA PRO A 98 -2.03 -15.97 0.32
C PRO A 98 -3.27 -15.69 -0.57
N LYS A 99 -3.64 -14.42 -0.76
CA LYS A 99 -4.76 -14.03 -1.65
C LYS A 99 -4.39 -14.00 -3.15
N SER A 100 -3.11 -13.83 -3.50
CA SER A 100 -2.68 -13.79 -4.91
C SER A 100 -2.84 -15.16 -5.58
N GLU A 101 -2.68 -16.23 -4.80
CA GLU A 101 -2.86 -17.62 -5.26
C GLU A 101 -4.33 -17.95 -5.58
N SER A 102 -5.27 -17.42 -4.79
CA SER A 102 -6.71 -17.61 -5.03
C SER A 102 -7.18 -16.95 -6.33
N VAL A 103 -6.65 -15.75 -6.63
CA VAL A 103 -6.94 -15.05 -7.90
C VAL A 103 -6.35 -15.80 -9.09
N ARG A 104 -5.14 -16.35 -8.95
CA ARG A 104 -4.46 -17.15 -9.99
C ARG A 104 -5.23 -18.44 -10.30
N ARG A 105 -5.69 -19.16 -9.27
CA ARG A 105 -6.54 -20.35 -9.42
C ARG A 105 -7.88 -20.05 -10.10
N LYS A 106 -8.51 -18.92 -9.77
CA LYS A 106 -9.80 -18.51 -10.36
C LYS A 106 -9.69 -18.09 -11.84
N ARG A 107 -8.52 -17.61 -12.28
CA ARG A 107 -8.24 -17.34 -13.70
C ARG A 107 -7.92 -18.62 -14.47
N ALA A 108 -7.18 -19.56 -13.88
CA ALA A 108 -6.89 -20.86 -14.50
C ALA A 108 -8.15 -21.73 -14.68
N ALA A 109 -9.14 -21.61 -13.80
CA ALA A 109 -10.41 -22.34 -13.87
C ALA A 109 -11.45 -21.74 -14.84
N ARG A 110 -11.11 -20.69 -15.60
CA ARG A 110 -11.99 -20.08 -16.64
C ARG A 110 -11.48 -20.31 -18.07
N GLY A 111 -10.43 -21.12 -18.24
CA GLY A 111 -9.89 -21.52 -19.54
C GLY A 111 -10.40 -22.90 -19.93
#